data_AF-A0A522EAC7-F1
#
_entry.id   AF-A0A522EAC7-F1
#
_cell.length_a   1.000
_cell.length_b   1.000
_cell.length_c   1.000
_cell.angle_alpha   90.00
_cell.angle_beta   90.00
_cell.angle_gamma   90.00
#
_symmetry.space_group_name_H-M   'P 1'
#
loop_
_entity.id
_entity.type
_entity.pdbx_description
1 polymer ?
#
loop_
_entity_poly.entity_id
_entity_poly.type
_entity_poly.pdbx_seq_one_letter_code
_entity_poly.pdbx_strand_id
1 'polypeptide(L)'
;MFLIPNSLNSNFPVVNVKRKKGESFESLYRRFSRRVQQSGSMLQARKTRFHQDEPNKTKVKKSALRRLVSRARREYLIRIGQLDETARTQNGPRR
;
A
#
# COMPACT_ATOMS: atom_id res chain seq x y z
N MET A 1 -3.72 9.76 -34.46
CA MET A 1 -4.73 10.29 -33.52
C MET A 1 -4.83 9.34 -32.34
N PHE A 2 -4.19 9.65 -31.20
CA PHE A 2 -4.38 8.86 -29.98
C PHE A 2 -5.22 9.70 -29.01
N LEU A 3 -6.50 9.34 -28.91
CA LEU A 3 -7.40 9.81 -27.86
C LEU A 3 -6.90 9.23 -26.54
N ILE A 4 -6.30 10.08 -25.71
CA ILE A 4 -6.05 9.74 -24.30
C ILE A 4 -7.41 9.89 -23.60
N PRO A 5 -8.04 8.82 -23.09
CA PRO A 5 -9.23 8.99 -22.26
C PRO A 5 -8.82 9.70 -20.97
N ASN A 6 -9.29 10.94 -20.85
CA ASN A 6 -9.18 11.78 -19.68
C ASN A 6 -9.97 11.12 -18.53
N SER A 7 -9.30 10.31 -17.71
CA SER A 7 -9.85 9.81 -16.45
C SER A 7 -9.47 10.78 -15.32
N LEU A 8 -10.08 11.96 -15.35
CA LEU A 8 -10.19 12.84 -14.18
C LEU A 8 -11.23 12.23 -13.25
N ASN A 9 -10.81 11.30 -12.39
CA ASN A 9 -11.49 11.02 -11.12
C ASN A 9 -10.53 10.32 -10.16
N SER A 10 -9.43 11.00 -9.86
CA SER A 10 -8.64 10.76 -8.66
C SER A 10 -9.34 11.41 -7.47
N ASN A 11 -10.47 10.84 -7.03
CA ASN A 11 -11.07 11.19 -5.74
C ASN A 11 -10.23 10.58 -4.60
N PHE A 12 -8.95 10.98 -4.50
CA PHE A 12 -8.16 10.74 -3.30
C PHE A 12 -8.52 11.85 -2.33
N PRO A 13 -8.94 11.52 -1.10
CA PRO A 13 -9.26 12.56 -0.13
C PRO A 13 -7.97 13.37 0.12
N VAL A 14 -7.98 14.62 -0.35
CA VAL A 14 -6.97 15.62 0.02
C VAL A 14 -6.81 15.54 1.53
N VAL A 15 -5.59 15.26 1.99
CA VAL A 15 -5.30 15.10 3.41
C VAL A 15 -5.40 16.47 4.08
N ASN A 16 -6.61 16.84 4.49
CA ASN A 16 -6.88 18.10 5.17
C ASN A 16 -7.01 17.83 6.67
N VAL A 17 -6.05 18.34 7.45
CA VAL A 17 -6.08 18.26 8.91
C VAL A 17 -5.93 19.67 9.46
N LYS A 18 -6.99 20.18 10.07
CA LYS A 18 -6.97 21.45 10.80
C LYS A 18 -6.62 21.23 12.28
N ARG A 19 -5.94 22.22 12.86
CA ARG A 19 -5.62 22.24 14.28
C ARG A 19 -6.89 22.39 15.12
N LYS A 20 -7.05 21.57 16.15
CA LYS A 20 -8.15 21.69 17.12
C LYS A 20 -7.76 22.66 18.24
N LYS A 21 -8.74 23.35 18.83
CA LYS A 21 -8.51 24.24 19.99
C LYS A 21 -8.07 23.38 21.19
N GLY A 22 -6.97 23.77 21.85
CA GLY A 22 -6.39 23.02 22.97
C GLY A 22 -5.47 21.84 22.58
N GLU A 23 -5.19 21.65 21.29
CA GLU A 23 -4.30 20.58 20.82
C GLU A 23 -2.81 21.03 20.78
N SER A 24 -1.91 20.16 21.25
CA SER A 24 -0.47 20.29 21.03
C SER A 24 -0.11 20.05 19.55
N PHE A 25 0.93 20.74 19.07
CA PHE A 25 1.42 20.57 17.70
C PHE A 25 1.79 19.12 17.37
N GLU A 26 2.36 18.40 18.33
CA GLU A 26 2.77 16.99 18.18
C GLU A 26 1.57 16.07 17.89
N SER A 27 0.45 16.27 18.59
CA SER A 27 -0.77 15.50 18.38
C SER A 27 -1.37 15.75 16.99
N LEU A 28 -1.32 17.01 16.52
CA LEU A 28 -1.74 17.37 15.17
C LEU A 28 -0.88 16.67 14.12
N TYR A 29 0.45 16.73 14.28
CA TYR A 29 1.40 16.11 13.37
C TYR A 29 1.20 14.60 13.26
N ARG A 30 0.96 13.90 14.39
CA ARG A 30 0.66 12.45 14.39
C ARG A 30 -0.60 12.11 13.61
N ARG A 31 -1.66 12.92 13.75
CA ARG A 31 -2.90 12.73 12.98
C ARG A 31 -2.67 12.95 11.48
N PHE A 32 -1.94 14.01 11.14
CA PHE A 32 -1.56 14.30 9.75
C PHE A 32 -0.75 13.15 9.14
N SER A 33 0.33 12.74 9.79
CA SER A 33 1.20 11.65 9.31
C SER A 33 0.41 10.35 9.10
N ARG A 34 -0.43 9.96 10.07
CA ARG A 34 -1.30 8.78 9.93
C ARG A 34 -2.27 8.93 8.74
N ARG A 35 -2.84 10.12 8.53
CA ARG A 35 -3.77 10.37 7.42
C ARG A 35 -3.09 10.34 6.05
N VAL A 36 -1.84 10.81 5.95
CA VAL A 36 -1.00 10.70 4.75
C VAL A 36 -0.62 9.25 4.47
N GLN A 37 -0.26 8.47 5.49
CA GLN A 37 0.03 7.05 5.34
C GLN A 37 -1.21 6.26 4.88
N GLN A 38 -2.37 6.55 5.47
CA GLN A 38 -3.64 5.90 5.13
C GLN A 38 -4.16 6.30 3.75
N SER A 39 -3.93 7.54 3.30
CA SER A 39 -4.40 7.97 1.98
C SER A 39 -3.66 7.28 0.83
N GLY A 40 -2.47 6.71 1.08
CA GLY A 40 -1.68 6.01 0.08
C GLY A 40 -1.10 6.90 -1.01
N SER A 41 -1.26 8.23 -0.92
CA SER A 41 -0.78 9.19 -1.93
C SER A 41 0.73 9.09 -2.14
N MET A 42 1.49 8.91 -1.06
CA MET A 42 2.94 8.70 -1.12
C MET A 42 3.31 7.41 -1.87
N LEU A 43 2.55 6.31 -1.67
CA LEU A 43 2.79 5.04 -2.36
C LEU A 43 2.48 5.15 -3.85
N GLN A 44 1.40 5.85 -4.22
CA GLN A 44 1.06 6.08 -5.61
C GLN A 44 2.10 6.98 -6.29
N ALA A 45 2.50 8.08 -5.66
CA ALA A 45 3.55 8.96 -6.18
C ALA A 45 4.87 8.21 -6.41
N ARG A 46 5.22 7.26 -5.53
CA ARG A 46 6.39 6.38 -5.72
C ARG A 46 6.19 5.38 -6.85
N LYS A 47 4.98 4.84 -7.01
CA LYS A 47 4.64 3.87 -8.06
C LYS A 47 4.68 4.49 -9.45
N THR A 48 4.14 5.70 -9.61
CA THR A 48 3.99 6.38 -10.91
C THR A 48 5.15 7.33 -11.23
N ARG A 49 6.19 7.40 -10.38
CA ARG A 49 7.35 8.28 -10.59
C ARG A 49 8.05 8.04 -11.93
N PHE A 50 8.07 6.79 -12.39
CA PHE A 50 8.71 6.38 -13.63
C PHE A 50 7.74 5.59 -14.50
N HIS A 51 7.94 5.65 -15.81
CA HIS A 51 7.23 4.81 -16.76
C HIS A 51 7.52 3.33 -16.48
N GLN A 52 6.49 2.49 -16.52
CA GLN A 52 6.61 1.05 -16.43
C GLN A 52 5.88 0.44 -17.62
N ASP A 53 6.62 -0.34 -18.42
CA ASP A 53 6.03 -1.09 -19.52
C ASP A 53 5.08 -2.17 -19.00
N GLU A 54 4.12 -2.56 -19.85
CA GLU A 54 3.21 -3.66 -19.53
C GLU A 54 3.99 -4.97 -19.30
N PRO A 55 3.63 -5.75 -18.26
CA PRO A 55 4.34 -6.98 -17.96
C PRO A 55 4.04 -8.05 -19.04
N ASN A 56 5.11 -8.64 -19.60
CA ASN A 56 4.96 -9.77 -20.52
C ASN A 56 4.39 -11.04 -19.83
N LYS A 57 3.90 -12.00 -20.63
CA LYS A 57 3.29 -13.25 -20.14
C LYS A 57 4.19 -14.01 -19.14
N THR A 58 5.49 -14.04 -19.39
CA THR A 58 6.48 -14.71 -18.53
C THR A 58 6.60 -14.04 -17.17
N LYS A 59 6.67 -12.70 -17.11
CA LYS A 59 6.72 -11.91 -15.86
C LYS A 59 5.44 -12.12 -15.05
N VAL A 60 4.28 -12.12 -15.70
CA VAL A 60 2.99 -12.41 -15.04
C VAL A 60 2.99 -13.82 -14.44
N LYS A 61 3.37 -14.85 -15.21
CA LYS A 61 3.44 -16.24 -14.74
C LYS A 61 4.40 -16.40 -13.56
N LYS A 62 5.60 -15.81 -13.64
CA LYS A 62 6.60 -15.87 -12.56
C LYS A 62 6.08 -15.22 -11.27
N SER A 63 5.40 -14.08 -11.38
CA SER A 63 4.76 -13.41 -10.23
C SER A 63 3.68 -14.28 -9.59
N ALA A 64 2.83 -14.93 -10.39
CA ALA A 64 1.79 -15.83 -9.91
C ALA A 64 2.40 -17.05 -9.18
N LEU A 65 3.41 -17.70 -9.75
CA LEU A 65 4.10 -18.83 -9.12
C LEU A 65 4.74 -18.42 -7.78
N ARG A 66 5.38 -17.25 -7.71
CA ARG A 66 5.95 -16.73 -6.45
C ARG A 66 4.88 -16.56 -5.37
N ARG A 67 3.70 -16.06 -5.73
CA ARG A 67 2.58 -15.88 -4.79
C ARG A 67 2.09 -17.22 -4.25
N LEU A 68 1.97 -18.23 -5.11
CA LEU A 68 1.58 -19.59 -4.71
C LEU A 68 2.58 -20.20 -3.73
N VAL A 69 3.87 -20.16 -4.06
CA VAL A 69 4.94 -20.68 -3.18
C VAL A 69 4.92 -19.96 -1.82
N SER A 70 4.76 -18.65 -1.84
CA SER A 70 4.73 -17.83 -0.61
C SER A 70 3.51 -18.16 0.27
N ARG A 71 2.34 -18.42 -0.35
CA ARG A 71 1.12 -18.87 0.33
C ARG A 71 1.31 -20.25 0.95
N ALA A 72 1.77 -21.23 0.17
CA ALA A 72 1.99 -22.60 0.66
C ALA A 72 3.01 -22.63 1.81
N ARG A 73 4.10 -21.86 1.71
CA ARG A 73 5.08 -21.73 2.80
C ARG A 73 4.45 -21.13 4.06
N ARG A 74 3.61 -20.10 3.92
CA ARG A 74 2.90 -19.49 5.06
C ARG A 74 1.99 -20.51 5.74
N GLU A 75 1.18 -21.23 4.97
CA GLU A 75 0.27 -22.25 5.48
C GLU A 75 1.02 -23.39 6.19
N TYR A 76 2.15 -23.84 5.63
CA TYR A 76 3.00 -24.82 6.29
C TYR A 76 3.54 -24.32 7.63
N LEU A 77 4.08 -23.10 7.68
CA LEU A 77 4.61 -22.49 8.91
C LEU A 77 3.54 -22.33 9.99
N ILE A 78 2.31 -22.01 9.58
CA ILE A 78 1.14 -21.97 10.47
C ILE A 78 0.86 -23.36 11.05
N ARG A 79 0.81 -24.39 10.20
CA ARG A 79 0.49 -25.77 10.63
C ARG A 79 1.49 -26.32 11.64
N ILE A 80 2.77 -26.00 11.50
CA ILE A 80 3.83 -26.45 12.43
C ILE A 80 3.97 -25.54 13.66
N GLY A 81 3.10 -24.53 13.81
CA GLY A 81 3.10 -23.61 14.96
C GLY A 81 4.26 -22.61 14.99
N GLN A 82 5.02 -22.46 13.91
CA GLN A 82 6.12 -21.48 13.82
C GLN A 82 5.63 -20.08 13.40
N LEU A 83 4.37 -19.95 13.00
CA LEU A 83 3.77 -18.70 12.59
C LEU A 83 2.32 -18.63 13.09
N ASP A 84 1.98 -17.62 13.88
CA ASP A 84 0.58 -17.44 14.30
C ASP A 84 -0.29 -17.04 13.11
N GLU A 85 -1.50 -17.59 13.03
CA GLU A 85 -2.50 -17.22 12.02
C GLU A 85 -2.87 -15.74 12.11
N THR A 86 -2.98 -15.25 13.35
CA THR A 86 -3.31 -13.87 13.71
C THR A 86 -2.09 -12.96 13.75
N ALA A 87 -0.87 -13.51 13.66
CA ALA A 87 0.31 -12.71 13.39
C ALA A 87 0.16 -12.11 12.00
N ARG A 88 -0.46 -10.93 11.97
CA ARG A 88 -0.27 -9.94 10.92
C ARG A 88 1.23 -9.94 10.70
N THR A 89 1.67 -10.35 9.51
CA THR A 89 3.06 -10.20 9.09
C THR A 89 3.47 -8.82 9.58
N GLN A 90 4.51 -8.69 10.41
CA GLN A 90 4.86 -7.40 11.05
C GLN A 90 5.19 -6.27 10.04
N ASN A 91 5.00 -6.50 8.75
CA ASN A 91 4.55 -5.48 7.81
C ASN A 91 3.08 -5.09 8.07
N GLY A 92 2.78 -4.53 9.25
CA GLY A 92 1.67 -3.57 9.38
C GLY A 92 1.90 -2.39 8.43
N PRO A 93 0.99 -1.39 8.34
CA PRO A 93 1.31 -0.15 7.63
C PRO A 93 2.68 0.30 8.14
N ARG A 94 3.68 0.34 7.26
CA ARG A 94 5.04 0.76 7.61
C ARG A 94 4.89 2.18 8.15
N ARG A 95 4.90 2.30 9.47
CA ARG A 95 4.81 3.56 10.20
C ARG A 95 5.98 4.44 9.80
#